data_AF-A0A836G674-F1
#
_entry.id   AF-A0A836G674-F1
#
_cell.length_a   1.000
_cell.length_b   1.000
_cell.length_c   1.000
_cell.angle_alpha   90.00
_cell.angle_beta   90.00
_cell.angle_gamma   90.00
#
_symmetry.space_group_name_H-M   'P 1'
#
loop_
_entity.id
_entity.type
_entity.pdbx_description
1 polymer ?
#
loop_
_entity_poly.entity_id
_entity_poly.type
_entity_poly.pdbx_seq_one_letter_code
_entity_poly.pdbx_strand_id
1 'polypeptide(L)'
;MGVILMGSDSSTSDSITGLDNAQELCNMQIGNWNLIKSIEKLQPTNQTCSWMDAIYAAVEYIKHECYLTFEHAMSDVRFYKRPSTKPLPWRCLMELGELCIPIAGISKMPSEVKLPEMVLMGKTSTSNTPDKEVPIKNVVQWMDNNRTIHTEEDIIRGYVYGGKAIPVSDEAKKAMTPKNNEKSYKIHGFTKRENVPMEYWLSDGSYVIVPANEAASAPFYSLVQAMVDKNVVAIVEKVYRANTEANMVALFPSVDVENEPWCLIEIGLPFERDYGAIAQKPLKGVTNQLSQEQDNAIDDLLRSLELPDAADDDTISSSEKYLPGYMPDPGTQHMWDVLTARALNSDKPLPPIADDLLNLLEQPEFIKAKCKPVTERIKNLFFLEKKKPLRKRKIQEDDNKQSDDAPITQTFKEEQRGTGNNDIDDISDLCSFDFDDIVST
;
A
#
# COMPACT_ATOMS: atom_id res chain seq x y z
N MET A 1 -25.87 10.68 8.45
CA MET A 1 -26.24 11.51 7.28
C MET A 1 -27.72 11.77 7.36
N GLY A 2 -28.11 13.00 7.70
CA GLY A 2 -29.45 13.53 7.48
C GLY A 2 -29.39 14.55 6.35
N VAL A 3 -30.44 14.64 5.52
CA VAL A 3 -30.48 15.57 4.39
C VAL A 3 -31.78 16.35 4.44
N ILE A 4 -31.66 17.68 4.42
CA ILE A 4 -32.78 18.62 4.40
C ILE A 4 -32.72 19.37 3.07
N LEU A 5 -33.86 19.39 2.38
CA LEU A 5 -34.04 20.11 1.13
C LEU A 5 -34.76 21.42 1.43
N MET A 6 -34.13 22.52 1.02
CA MET A 6 -34.70 23.86 1.10
C MET A 6 -35.34 24.24 -0.23
N GLY A 7 -36.56 24.77 -0.21
CA GLY A 7 -37.33 25.11 -1.39
C GLY A 7 -38.09 23.93 -2.00
N SER A 8 -38.47 22.92 -1.21
CA SER A 8 -39.24 21.77 -1.72
C SER A 8 -40.71 22.14 -2.01
N ASP A 9 -41.31 21.50 -3.02
CA ASP A 9 -42.74 21.59 -3.33
C ASP A 9 -43.62 20.75 -2.37
N SER A 10 -43.01 20.02 -1.42
CA SER A 10 -43.72 19.11 -0.54
C SER A 10 -44.47 19.83 0.58
N SER A 11 -45.70 19.42 0.86
CA SER A 11 -46.54 19.94 1.96
C SER A 11 -46.19 19.38 3.34
N THR A 12 -45.22 18.46 3.40
CA THR A 12 -44.66 17.91 4.64
C THR A 12 -43.51 18.80 5.11
N SER A 13 -43.75 19.59 6.15
CA SER A 13 -42.70 20.30 6.88
C SER A 13 -41.72 19.31 7.50
N ASP A 14 -40.47 19.73 7.69
CA ASP A 14 -39.51 18.96 8.47
C ASP A 14 -39.97 18.77 9.93
N SER A 15 -39.39 17.77 10.60
CA SER A 15 -39.78 17.39 11.96
C SER A 15 -39.30 18.37 13.05
N ILE A 16 -38.36 19.26 12.71
CA ILE A 16 -37.61 20.10 13.67
C ILE A 16 -37.92 21.59 13.51
N THR A 17 -37.96 22.14 12.30
CA THR A 17 -38.04 23.60 12.10
C THR A 17 -39.44 24.09 11.80
N GLY A 18 -40.31 23.22 11.26
CA GLY A 18 -41.69 23.56 10.92
C GLY A 18 -41.80 24.59 9.79
N LEU A 19 -40.73 24.73 8.99
CA LEU A 19 -40.64 25.72 7.91
C LEU A 19 -41.47 25.30 6.69
N ASP A 20 -42.15 26.27 6.08
CA ASP A 20 -42.81 26.10 4.79
C ASP A 20 -41.76 25.91 3.68
N ASN A 21 -42.02 24.99 2.76
CA ASN A 21 -41.11 24.62 1.66
C ASN A 21 -39.74 24.05 2.12
N ALA A 22 -39.63 23.54 3.35
CA ALA A 22 -38.50 22.74 3.81
C ALA A 22 -38.93 21.28 3.96
N GLN A 23 -38.11 20.36 3.43
CA GLN A 23 -38.41 18.92 3.47
C GLN A 23 -37.23 18.13 4.00
N GLU A 24 -37.49 17.24 4.96
CA GLU A 24 -36.53 16.22 5.37
C GLU A 24 -36.52 15.09 4.33
N LEU A 25 -35.45 14.98 3.52
CA LEU A 25 -35.29 13.89 2.56
C LEU A 25 -34.96 12.58 3.27
N CYS A 26 -34.16 12.65 4.33
CA CYS A 26 -33.96 11.55 5.24
C CYS A 26 -33.43 12.00 6.61
N ASN A 27 -33.85 11.28 7.64
CA ASN A 27 -33.32 11.40 8.99
C ASN A 27 -31.90 10.82 9.07
N MET A 28 -31.23 11.07 10.20
CA MET A 28 -29.88 10.62 10.48
C MET A 28 -29.72 9.11 10.27
N GLN A 29 -29.08 8.72 9.16
CA GLN A 29 -28.81 7.32 8.83
C GLN A 29 -27.39 7.12 8.28
N ILE A 30 -26.96 5.87 8.19
CA ILE A 30 -25.76 5.49 7.44
C ILE A 30 -26.05 5.64 5.94
N GLY A 31 -25.13 6.25 5.21
CA GLY A 31 -25.27 6.44 3.76
C GLY A 31 -25.49 5.11 3.04
N ASN A 32 -26.43 5.10 2.08
CA ASN A 32 -26.73 3.93 1.28
C ASN A 32 -27.00 4.30 -0.19
N TRP A 33 -26.93 3.32 -1.08
CA TRP A 33 -27.11 3.53 -2.52
C TRP A 33 -28.47 4.10 -2.90
N ASN A 34 -29.53 3.78 -2.15
CA ASN A 34 -30.85 4.31 -2.41
C ASN A 34 -30.89 5.82 -2.14
N LEU A 35 -30.28 6.27 -1.05
CA LEU A 35 -30.17 7.69 -0.70
C LEU A 35 -29.40 8.46 -1.78
N ILE A 36 -28.24 7.95 -2.21
CA ILE A 36 -27.42 8.58 -3.27
C ILE A 36 -28.23 8.70 -4.57
N LYS A 37 -28.89 7.61 -5.00
CA LYS A 37 -29.75 7.62 -6.19
C LYS A 37 -30.94 8.56 -6.06
N SER A 38 -31.49 8.73 -4.86
CA SER A 38 -32.57 9.70 -4.61
C SER A 38 -32.06 11.13 -4.73
N ILE A 39 -30.88 11.43 -4.18
CA ILE A 39 -30.24 12.76 -4.28
C ILE A 39 -29.88 13.10 -5.73
N GLU A 40 -29.31 12.16 -6.48
CA GLU A 40 -28.92 12.36 -7.90
C GLU A 40 -30.14 12.63 -8.80
N LYS A 41 -31.33 12.17 -8.41
CA LYS A 41 -32.58 12.38 -9.14
C LYS A 41 -33.29 13.69 -8.79
N LEU A 42 -32.84 14.41 -7.76
CA LEU A 42 -33.46 15.68 -7.38
C LEU A 42 -33.38 16.68 -8.54
N GLN A 43 -34.48 17.40 -8.74
CA GLN A 43 -34.59 18.46 -9.73
C GLN A 43 -34.86 19.78 -9.02
N PRO A 44 -34.38 20.91 -9.57
CA PRO A 44 -34.73 22.21 -9.02
C PRO A 44 -36.23 22.46 -9.13
N THR A 45 -36.80 23.03 -8.08
CA THR A 45 -38.19 23.44 -7.95
C THR A 45 -38.33 24.94 -8.19
N ASN A 46 -39.55 25.41 -8.42
CA ASN A 46 -39.83 26.85 -8.56
C ASN A 46 -40.07 27.56 -7.22
N GLN A 47 -40.02 26.83 -6.10
CA GLN A 47 -40.24 27.39 -4.77
C GLN A 47 -38.97 27.99 -4.22
N THR A 48 -39.10 29.14 -3.58
CA THR A 48 -37.98 29.86 -2.97
C THR A 48 -38.04 29.71 -1.46
N CYS A 49 -36.95 29.25 -0.85
CA CYS A 49 -36.73 29.35 0.59
C CYS A 49 -35.85 30.58 0.86
N SER A 50 -36.16 31.36 1.90
CA SER A 50 -35.31 32.49 2.28
C SER A 50 -33.99 31.96 2.86
N TRP A 51 -32.88 32.63 2.55
CA TRP A 51 -31.60 32.33 3.19
C TRP A 51 -31.66 32.47 4.72
N MET A 52 -32.56 33.30 5.26
CA MET A 52 -32.83 33.41 6.69
C MET A 52 -33.47 32.13 7.26
N ASP A 53 -34.39 31.51 6.53
CA ASP A 53 -35.05 30.26 6.93
C ASP A 53 -34.05 29.10 6.92
N ALA A 54 -33.15 29.09 5.92
CA ALA A 54 -32.06 28.14 5.86
C ALA A 54 -31.06 28.29 7.02
N ILE A 55 -30.74 29.52 7.42
CA ILE A 55 -29.90 29.79 8.59
C ILE A 55 -30.62 29.39 9.88
N TYR A 56 -31.91 29.72 10.01
CA TYR A 56 -32.70 29.33 11.18
C TYR A 56 -32.71 27.81 11.36
N ALA A 57 -32.98 27.07 10.28
CA ALA A 57 -32.90 25.62 10.30
C ALA A 57 -31.50 25.13 10.67
N ALA A 58 -30.45 25.65 10.04
CA ALA A 58 -29.08 25.28 10.38
C ALA A 58 -28.78 25.52 11.87
N VAL A 59 -29.19 26.65 12.44
CA VAL A 59 -29.01 26.98 13.87
C VAL A 59 -29.76 26.03 14.78
N GLU A 60 -31.02 25.68 14.47
CA GLU A 60 -31.78 24.71 15.25
C GLU A 60 -31.09 23.32 15.24
N TYR A 61 -30.59 22.86 14.10
CA TYR A 61 -29.81 21.62 14.04
C TYR A 61 -28.45 21.73 14.74
N ILE A 62 -27.76 22.88 14.66
CA ILE A 62 -26.48 23.13 15.36
C ILE A 62 -26.65 23.11 16.89
N LYS A 63 -27.80 23.50 17.43
CA LYS A 63 -28.06 23.39 18.88
C LYS A 63 -28.07 21.95 19.38
N HIS A 64 -28.29 20.99 18.49
CA HIS A 64 -28.38 19.57 18.80
C HIS A 64 -27.16 18.76 18.34
N GLU A 65 -26.34 19.28 17.43
CA GLU A 65 -25.30 18.53 16.72
C GLU A 65 -23.97 19.30 16.60
N CYS A 66 -22.89 18.59 16.22
CA CYS A 66 -21.60 19.22 15.91
C CYS A 66 -21.62 19.83 14.50
N TYR A 67 -20.95 20.97 14.30
CA TYR A 67 -20.85 21.63 12.99
C TYR A 67 -19.43 21.57 12.43
N LEU A 68 -19.34 21.41 11.11
CA LEU A 68 -18.12 21.48 10.32
C LEU A 68 -18.43 22.31 9.07
N THR A 69 -17.50 23.15 8.61
CA THR A 69 -17.67 23.82 7.32
C THR A 69 -17.54 22.79 6.19
N PHE A 70 -18.16 23.06 5.05
CA PHE A 70 -18.05 22.16 3.89
C PHE A 70 -16.59 21.92 3.49
N GLU A 71 -15.76 22.96 3.58
CA GLU A 71 -14.32 22.87 3.27
C GLU A 71 -13.58 21.93 4.23
N HIS A 72 -13.79 22.07 5.55
CA HIS A 72 -13.18 21.17 6.54
C HIS A 72 -13.73 19.74 6.43
N ALA A 73 -15.03 19.58 6.21
CA ALA A 73 -15.60 18.26 6.00
C ALA A 73 -15.01 17.62 4.73
N MET A 74 -14.90 18.39 3.65
CA MET A 74 -14.35 17.91 2.39
C MET A 74 -12.86 17.57 2.54
N SER A 75 -12.02 18.35 3.21
CA SER A 75 -10.63 17.96 3.45
C SER A 75 -10.52 16.61 4.18
N ASP A 76 -11.48 16.31 5.06
CA ASP A 76 -11.49 15.05 5.78
C ASP A 76 -12.02 13.85 5.00
N VAL A 77 -13.02 14.05 4.13
CA VAL A 77 -13.71 12.96 3.41
C VAL A 77 -13.50 12.95 1.90
N ARG A 78 -12.71 13.89 1.33
CA ARG A 78 -12.50 14.02 -0.12
C ARG A 78 -11.98 12.73 -0.72
N PHE A 79 -11.01 12.13 -0.04
CA PHE A 79 -10.33 10.93 -0.47
C PHE A 79 -10.70 9.77 0.44
N TYR A 80 -10.74 8.57 -0.15
CA TYR A 80 -10.96 7.34 0.59
C TYR A 80 -9.90 7.19 1.66
N LYS A 81 -10.33 7.26 2.92
CA LYS A 81 -9.53 6.91 4.09
C LYS A 81 -9.90 5.52 4.53
N ARG A 82 -8.89 4.67 4.76
CA ARG A 82 -9.11 3.33 5.30
C ARG A 82 -9.84 3.45 6.64
N PRO A 83 -10.95 2.71 6.86
CA PRO A 83 -11.59 2.69 8.16
C PRO A 83 -10.62 2.13 9.20
N SER A 84 -10.61 2.74 10.38
CA SER A 84 -9.82 2.25 11.50
C SER A 84 -10.27 0.83 11.87
N THR A 85 -9.36 -0.15 11.74
CA THR A 85 -9.60 -1.54 12.11
C THR A 85 -8.97 -1.82 13.47
N LYS A 86 -9.66 -2.58 14.33
CA LYS A 86 -9.06 -3.05 15.59
C LYS A 86 -7.79 -3.85 15.28
N PRO A 87 -6.64 -3.51 15.86
CA PRO A 87 -5.41 -4.27 15.62
C PRO A 87 -5.51 -5.66 16.24
N LEU A 88 -4.90 -6.65 15.59
CA LEU A 88 -4.71 -8.00 16.14
C LEU A 88 -3.27 -8.09 16.69
N PRO A 89 -3.05 -7.90 18.00
CA PRO A 89 -1.71 -7.86 18.55
C PRO A 89 -1.05 -9.25 18.54
N TRP A 90 0.17 -9.31 18.02
CA TRP A 90 1.03 -10.48 18.11
C TRP A 90 1.73 -10.50 19.47
N ARG A 91 1.34 -11.43 20.36
CA ARG A 91 1.91 -11.53 21.73
C ARG A 91 3.05 -12.52 21.80
N CYS A 92 4.15 -12.15 22.45
CA CYS A 92 5.31 -13.02 22.67
C CYS A 92 6.05 -12.64 23.96
N LEU A 93 6.94 -13.51 24.44
CA LEU A 93 7.91 -13.18 25.47
C LEU A 93 9.18 -12.69 24.79
N MET A 94 9.59 -11.46 25.09
CA MET A 94 10.87 -10.93 24.66
C MET A 94 11.95 -11.39 25.64
N GLU A 95 12.91 -12.15 25.14
CA GLU A 95 13.99 -12.76 25.93
C GLU A 95 15.28 -11.93 25.81
N LEU A 96 15.84 -11.54 26.95
CA LEU A 96 17.15 -10.92 27.08
C LEU A 96 17.96 -11.69 28.12
N GLY A 97 18.66 -12.73 27.69
CA GLY A 97 19.33 -13.66 28.60
C GLY A 97 18.31 -14.38 29.49
N GLU A 98 18.35 -14.12 30.79
CA GLU A 98 17.38 -14.67 31.76
C GLU A 98 16.14 -13.78 31.97
N LEU A 99 16.16 -12.55 31.45
CA LEU A 99 15.04 -11.62 31.58
C LEU A 99 14.00 -11.90 30.49
N CYS A 100 12.76 -12.15 30.90
CA CYS A 100 11.63 -12.32 29.99
C CYS A 100 10.61 -11.21 30.19
N ILE A 101 10.34 -10.43 29.14
CA ILE A 101 9.38 -9.33 29.16
C ILE A 101 8.20 -9.69 28.23
N PRO A 102 6.98 -9.84 28.76
CA PRO A 102 5.80 -10.00 27.92
C PRO A 102 5.55 -8.77 27.04
N ILE A 103 5.53 -8.97 25.71
CA ILE A 103 5.31 -7.90 24.72
C ILE A 103 4.10 -8.18 23.82
N ALA A 104 3.57 -7.11 23.24
CA ALA A 104 2.60 -7.15 22.16
C ALA A 104 3.15 -6.34 20.96
N GLY A 105 3.23 -6.97 19.80
CA GLY A 105 3.56 -6.32 18.54
C GLY A 105 2.30 -5.99 17.76
N ILE A 106 2.18 -4.75 17.30
CA ILE A 106 1.07 -4.25 16.49
C ILE A 106 1.64 -3.85 15.12
N SER A 107 1.07 -4.33 14.01
CA SER A 107 1.52 -3.91 12.69
C SER A 107 1.28 -2.41 12.53
N LYS A 108 2.35 -1.62 12.30
CA LYS A 108 2.26 -0.17 12.06
C LYS A 108 1.58 0.11 10.72
N MET A 109 1.91 -0.71 9.72
CA MET A 109 1.29 -0.71 8.42
C MET A 109 0.48 -2.00 8.28
N PRO A 110 -0.85 -2.00 8.46
CA PRO A 110 -1.65 -3.17 8.12
C PRO A 110 -1.55 -3.43 6.62
N SER A 111 -1.53 -4.70 6.21
CA SER A 111 -1.47 -5.12 4.80
C SER A 111 -2.41 -4.29 3.92
N GLU A 112 -1.95 -3.95 2.72
CA GLU A 112 -2.72 -3.15 1.75
C GLU A 112 -4.14 -3.71 1.61
N VAL A 113 -5.13 -2.81 1.56
CA VAL A 113 -6.51 -3.22 1.30
C VAL A 113 -6.55 -3.77 -0.10
N LYS A 114 -6.76 -5.09 -0.23
CA LYS A 114 -6.99 -5.71 -1.53
C LYS A 114 -8.20 -5.04 -2.17
N LEU A 115 -7.94 -4.34 -3.27
CA LEU A 115 -9.00 -3.82 -4.12
C LEU A 115 -9.83 -4.98 -4.68
N PRO A 116 -11.10 -4.76 -5.05
CA PRO A 116 -11.92 -5.82 -5.63
C PRO A 116 -11.21 -6.46 -6.82
N GLU A 117 -11.02 -7.78 -6.76
CA GLU A 117 -10.37 -8.51 -7.83
C GLU A 117 -11.30 -8.62 -9.04
N MET A 118 -10.75 -8.38 -10.24
CA MET A 118 -11.51 -8.49 -11.47
C MET A 118 -11.63 -9.96 -11.86
N VAL A 119 -12.86 -10.48 -11.86
CA VAL A 119 -13.15 -11.84 -12.32
C VAL A 119 -13.40 -11.83 -13.82
N LEU A 120 -12.65 -12.65 -14.56
CA LEU A 120 -12.87 -12.83 -15.99
C LEU A 120 -14.16 -13.61 -16.23
N MET A 121 -15.09 -13.03 -16.99
CA MET A 121 -16.37 -13.65 -17.32
C MET A 121 -16.40 -14.03 -18.80
N GLY A 122 -16.74 -15.28 -19.08
CA GLY A 122 -16.96 -15.79 -20.43
C GLY A 122 -18.45 -15.84 -20.77
N LYS A 123 -18.80 -15.59 -22.03
CA LYS A 123 -20.16 -15.80 -22.55
C LYS A 123 -20.25 -17.19 -23.16
N THR A 124 -21.09 -18.04 -22.59
CA THR A 124 -21.35 -19.37 -23.16
C THR A 124 -22.60 -19.30 -24.03
N SER A 125 -22.43 -19.29 -25.36
CA SER A 125 -23.55 -19.37 -26.30
C SER A 125 -23.79 -20.85 -26.67
N THR A 126 -24.83 -21.45 -26.11
CA THR A 126 -25.40 -22.71 -26.61
C THR A 126 -26.69 -22.42 -27.36
N SER A 127 -26.97 -23.15 -28.45
CA SER A 127 -28.03 -22.83 -29.42
C SER A 127 -29.45 -22.68 -28.86
N ASN A 128 -29.71 -23.11 -27.62
CA ASN A 128 -31.04 -23.19 -27.01
C ASN A 128 -31.19 -22.47 -25.66
N THR A 129 -30.23 -21.66 -25.20
CA THR A 129 -30.33 -20.94 -23.91
C THR A 129 -29.87 -19.49 -24.03
N PRO A 130 -30.46 -18.54 -23.27
CA PRO A 130 -29.97 -17.17 -23.20
C PRO A 130 -28.51 -17.15 -22.72
N ASP A 131 -27.76 -16.14 -23.17
CA ASP A 131 -26.37 -15.93 -22.80
C ASP A 131 -26.22 -15.97 -21.27
N LYS A 132 -25.43 -16.93 -20.78
CA LYS A 132 -25.01 -16.98 -19.38
C LYS A 132 -23.56 -16.54 -19.30
N GLU A 133 -23.31 -15.61 -18.38
CA GLU A 133 -21.97 -15.21 -18.00
C GLU A 133 -21.47 -16.20 -16.95
N VAL A 134 -20.35 -16.86 -17.23
CA VAL A 134 -19.73 -17.84 -16.34
C VAL A 134 -18.29 -17.41 -16.07
N PRO A 135 -17.81 -17.48 -14.81
CA PRO A 135 -16.42 -17.17 -14.50
C PRO A 135 -15.48 -18.14 -15.22
N ILE A 136 -14.45 -17.60 -15.85
CA ILE A 136 -13.41 -18.39 -16.52
C ILE A 136 -12.53 -19.00 -15.44
N LYS A 137 -12.44 -20.34 -15.43
CA LYS A 137 -11.51 -21.08 -14.56
C LYS A 137 -10.29 -21.50 -15.37
N ASN A 138 -9.13 -20.95 -15.04
CA ASN A 138 -7.86 -21.44 -15.58
C ASN A 138 -7.52 -22.76 -14.88
N VAL A 139 -7.12 -23.78 -15.66
CA VAL A 139 -6.69 -25.08 -15.14
C VAL A 139 -5.25 -25.28 -15.58
N VAL A 140 -4.36 -25.45 -14.61
CA VAL A 140 -2.95 -25.76 -14.87
C VAL A 140 -2.87 -27.18 -15.44
N GLN A 141 -2.17 -27.33 -16.57
CA GLN A 141 -1.91 -28.63 -17.19
C GLN A 141 -0.41 -28.84 -17.31
N TRP A 142 0.06 -29.99 -16.81
CA TRP A 142 1.46 -30.39 -16.92
C TRP A 142 1.64 -31.20 -18.20
N MET A 143 2.50 -30.72 -19.09
CA MET A 143 2.79 -31.38 -20.36
C MET A 143 4.27 -31.72 -20.47
N ASP A 144 4.56 -32.92 -20.97
CA ASP A 144 5.93 -33.31 -21.33
C ASP A 144 6.35 -32.80 -22.72
N ASN A 145 7.59 -33.09 -23.13
CA ASN A 145 8.11 -32.73 -24.44
C ASN A 145 7.29 -33.32 -25.61
N ASN A 146 6.56 -34.41 -25.36
CA ASN A 146 5.71 -35.08 -26.34
C ASN A 146 4.26 -34.56 -26.30
N ARG A 147 3.97 -33.52 -25.49
CA ARG A 147 2.64 -32.93 -25.27
C ARG A 147 1.64 -33.92 -24.64
N THR A 148 2.12 -34.89 -23.88
CA THR A 148 1.26 -35.76 -23.08
C THR A 148 0.88 -35.01 -21.80
N ILE A 149 -0.42 -34.98 -21.49
CA ILE A 149 -0.94 -34.37 -20.27
C ILE A 149 -0.77 -35.37 -19.14
N HIS A 150 -0.13 -34.94 -18.05
CA HIS A 150 0.10 -35.73 -16.84
C HIS A 150 -0.80 -35.24 -15.71
N THR A 151 -1.19 -36.16 -14.82
CA THR A 151 -1.97 -35.81 -13.62
C THR A 151 -1.05 -35.40 -12.47
N GLU A 152 -1.63 -34.85 -11.40
CA GLU A 152 -0.86 -34.47 -10.21
C GLU A 152 -0.15 -35.68 -9.54
N GLU A 153 -0.69 -36.88 -9.74
CA GLU A 153 -0.14 -38.14 -9.21
C GLU A 153 1.09 -38.63 -10.01
N ASP A 154 1.21 -38.21 -11.27
CA ASP A 154 2.29 -38.60 -12.18
C ASP A 154 3.51 -37.67 -12.07
N ILE A 155 3.41 -36.59 -11.30
CA ILE A 155 4.45 -35.57 -11.18
C ILE A 155 5.10 -35.59 -9.79
N ILE A 156 6.40 -35.30 -9.78
CA ILE A 156 7.16 -35.07 -8.55
C ILE A 156 7.76 -33.68 -8.60
N ARG A 157 7.63 -32.93 -7.51
CA ARG A 157 8.25 -31.61 -7.41
C ARG A 157 9.76 -31.77 -7.35
N GLY A 158 10.48 -30.86 -7.98
CA GLY A 158 11.94 -30.85 -7.96
C GLY A 158 12.47 -29.44 -7.79
N TYR A 159 13.69 -29.35 -7.28
CA TYR A 159 14.41 -28.09 -7.12
C TYR A 159 15.56 -28.05 -8.10
N VAL A 160 15.82 -26.89 -8.68
CA VAL A 160 16.99 -26.68 -9.53
C VAL A 160 18.18 -26.41 -8.63
N TYR A 161 19.20 -27.27 -8.71
CA TYR A 161 20.46 -27.08 -8.00
C TYR A 161 21.60 -27.04 -9.01
N GLY A 162 22.15 -25.84 -9.21
CA GLY A 162 23.03 -25.57 -10.36
C GLY A 162 22.26 -25.74 -11.68
N GLY A 163 22.78 -26.56 -12.59
CA GLY A 163 22.14 -26.87 -13.88
C GLY A 163 21.30 -28.15 -13.91
N LYS A 164 20.98 -28.75 -12.75
CA LYS A 164 20.28 -30.04 -12.67
C LYS A 164 18.98 -29.90 -11.87
N ALA A 165 17.90 -30.47 -12.40
CA ALA A 165 16.66 -30.65 -11.67
C ALA A 165 16.81 -31.87 -10.74
N ILE A 166 16.67 -31.64 -9.43
CA ILE A 166 16.71 -32.69 -8.41
C ILE A 166 15.27 -32.95 -7.96
N PRO A 167 14.69 -34.12 -8.25
CA PRO A 167 13.37 -34.46 -7.74
C PRO A 167 13.41 -34.66 -6.22
N VAL A 168 12.42 -34.11 -5.51
CA VAL A 168 12.30 -34.19 -4.05
C VAL A 168 10.87 -34.64 -3.73
N SER A 169 10.74 -35.81 -3.12
CA SER A 169 9.44 -36.32 -2.69
C SER A 169 8.86 -35.48 -1.54
N ASP A 170 7.56 -35.56 -1.31
CA ASP A 170 6.91 -34.83 -0.23
C ASP A 170 7.40 -35.26 1.16
N GLU A 171 7.78 -36.53 1.33
CA GLU A 171 8.39 -37.02 2.58
C GLU A 171 9.76 -36.39 2.80
N ALA A 172 10.60 -36.36 1.75
CA ALA A 172 11.92 -35.74 1.81
C ALA A 172 11.80 -34.23 2.10
N LYS A 173 10.87 -33.53 1.44
CA LYS A 173 10.60 -32.11 1.70
C LYS A 173 10.18 -31.87 3.15
N LYS A 174 9.27 -32.70 3.70
CA LYS A 174 8.84 -32.62 5.10
C LYS A 174 9.98 -32.88 6.09
N ALA A 175 10.92 -33.77 5.75
CA ALA A 175 12.08 -34.08 6.59
C ALA A 175 13.18 -32.99 6.52
N MET A 176 13.34 -32.33 5.37
CA MET A 176 14.32 -31.25 5.17
C MET A 176 13.86 -29.91 5.76
N THR A 177 12.55 -29.66 5.84
CA THR A 177 12.00 -28.41 6.38
C THR A 177 12.14 -28.41 7.91
N PRO A 178 12.86 -27.45 8.53
CA PRO A 178 13.03 -27.41 9.98
C PRO A 178 11.67 -27.13 10.67
N LYS A 179 11.12 -28.12 11.38
CA LYS A 179 9.86 -28.01 12.16
C LYS A 179 10.09 -27.92 13.67
N ASN A 180 11.26 -27.46 14.09
CA ASN A 180 11.61 -27.42 15.52
C ASN A 180 11.71 -26.00 16.06
N ASN A 181 11.41 -24.98 15.26
CA ASN A 181 11.42 -23.60 15.73
C ASN A 181 10.15 -23.32 16.53
N GLU A 182 10.31 -23.01 17.80
CA GLU A 182 9.24 -22.48 18.63
C GLU A 182 9.07 -20.99 18.39
N LYS A 183 7.88 -20.46 18.67
CA LYS A 183 7.61 -19.03 18.61
C LYS A 183 8.52 -18.31 19.62
N SER A 184 9.37 -17.41 19.15
CA SER A 184 10.38 -16.75 19.97
C SER A 184 10.63 -15.31 19.56
N TYR A 185 11.13 -14.52 20.51
CA TYR A 185 11.54 -13.14 20.30
C TYR A 185 12.76 -12.81 21.16
N LYS A 186 13.94 -13.14 20.65
CA LYS A 186 15.17 -13.21 21.44
C LYS A 186 16.16 -12.12 21.06
N ILE A 187 16.50 -11.26 22.02
CA ILE A 187 17.55 -10.26 21.85
C ILE A 187 18.92 -10.94 21.90
N HIS A 188 19.67 -10.86 20.82
CA HIS A 188 21.05 -11.36 20.73
C HIS A 188 22.07 -10.35 21.23
N GLY A 189 21.80 -9.05 21.07
CA GLY A 189 22.69 -8.00 21.54
C GLY A 189 22.22 -6.62 21.13
N PHE A 190 23.05 -5.63 21.48
CA PHE A 190 22.83 -4.23 21.15
C PHE A 190 23.97 -3.72 20.28
N THR A 191 23.64 -2.84 19.35
CA THR A 191 24.60 -2.15 18.49
C THR A 191 24.25 -0.67 18.43
N LYS A 192 25.21 0.19 18.09
CA LYS A 192 24.91 1.62 17.91
C LYS A 192 23.90 1.79 16.78
N ARG A 193 23.04 2.81 16.90
CA ARG A 193 22.06 3.14 15.85
C ARG A 193 22.68 3.32 14.46
N GLU A 194 23.87 3.93 14.38
CA GLU A 194 24.61 4.16 13.13
C GLU A 194 25.06 2.87 12.41
N ASN A 195 25.12 1.73 13.12
CA ASN A 195 25.52 0.45 12.54
C ASN A 195 24.37 -0.27 11.80
N VAL A 196 23.15 0.25 11.89
CA VAL A 196 21.97 -0.27 11.18
C VAL A 196 21.38 0.86 10.32
N PRO A 197 22.08 1.26 9.23
CA PRO A 197 21.58 2.28 8.31
C PRO A 197 20.27 1.83 7.66
N MET A 198 19.52 2.80 7.15
CA MET A 198 18.25 2.57 6.44
C MET A 198 18.39 1.60 5.25
N GLU A 199 19.58 1.52 4.65
CA GLU A 199 19.90 0.59 3.56
C GLU A 199 19.78 -0.89 3.96
N TYR A 200 19.85 -1.20 5.25
CA TYR A 200 19.69 -2.57 5.78
C TYR A 200 18.27 -2.86 6.25
N TRP A 201 17.32 -1.97 6.01
CA TRP A 201 15.93 -2.21 6.40
C TRP A 201 15.28 -3.08 5.33
N LEU A 202 15.02 -4.34 5.67
CA LEU A 202 14.37 -5.32 4.78
C LEU A 202 13.18 -5.94 5.50
N SER A 203 11.97 -5.45 5.23
CA SER A 203 10.76 -6.03 5.79
C SER A 203 9.51 -5.67 4.99
N ASP A 204 8.56 -6.59 4.95
CA ASP A 204 7.22 -6.38 4.37
C ASP A 204 6.31 -5.52 5.26
N GLY A 205 6.78 -5.12 6.44
CA GLY A 205 6.08 -4.23 7.36
C GLY A 205 6.91 -3.88 8.59
N SER A 206 6.47 -2.90 9.36
CA SER A 206 7.05 -2.56 10.66
C SER A 206 6.06 -2.87 11.78
N TYR A 207 6.58 -3.29 12.93
CA TYR A 207 5.76 -3.52 14.12
C TYR A 207 6.08 -2.47 15.19
N VAL A 208 5.04 -1.98 15.85
CA VAL A 208 5.15 -1.23 17.09
C VAL A 208 5.10 -2.24 18.24
N ILE A 209 6.19 -2.35 18.98
CA ILE A 209 6.30 -3.24 20.13
C ILE A 209 6.05 -2.45 21.42
N VAL A 210 5.12 -2.95 22.22
CA VAL A 210 4.67 -2.37 23.49
C VAL A 210 4.58 -3.45 24.58
N PRO A 211 4.57 -3.09 25.88
CA PRO A 211 4.39 -4.08 26.94
C PRO A 211 3.01 -4.76 26.82
N ALA A 212 2.96 -6.08 27.02
CA ALA A 212 1.72 -6.84 26.86
C ALA A 212 0.67 -6.57 27.95
N ASN A 213 1.13 -6.10 29.12
CA ASN A 213 0.34 -5.80 30.31
C ASN A 213 1.07 -4.80 31.23
N GLU A 214 0.39 -4.33 32.27
CA GLU A 214 0.91 -3.35 33.23
C GLU A 214 2.15 -3.87 33.98
N ALA A 215 2.16 -5.16 34.34
CA ALA A 215 3.30 -5.78 35.04
C ALA A 215 4.59 -5.78 34.19
N ALA A 216 4.48 -5.86 32.87
CA ALA A 216 5.61 -5.80 31.94
C ALA A 216 6.07 -4.36 31.64
N SER A 217 5.31 -3.34 32.05
CA SER A 217 5.57 -1.95 31.66
C SER A 217 6.86 -1.41 32.26
N ALA A 218 7.09 -1.60 33.56
CA ALA A 218 8.30 -1.11 34.23
C ALA A 218 9.61 -1.67 33.62
N PRO A 219 9.78 -3.00 33.45
CA PRO A 219 11.00 -3.53 32.82
C PRO A 219 11.12 -3.15 31.34
N PHE A 220 9.99 -3.08 30.60
CA PHE A 220 9.99 -2.67 29.20
C PHE A 220 10.46 -1.23 29.02
N TYR A 221 9.86 -0.27 29.72
CA TYR A 221 10.22 1.15 29.57
C TYR A 221 11.61 1.45 30.13
N SER A 222 12.06 0.72 31.15
CA SER A 222 13.45 0.81 31.62
C SER A 222 14.45 0.40 30.52
N LEU A 223 14.12 -0.65 29.74
CA LEU A 223 14.92 -1.05 28.59
C LEU A 223 14.88 0.01 27.48
N VAL A 224 13.71 0.55 27.15
CA VAL A 224 13.57 1.63 26.14
C VAL A 224 14.41 2.84 26.52
N GLN A 225 14.31 3.32 27.77
CA GLN A 225 15.10 4.44 28.27
C GLN A 225 16.60 4.16 28.18
N ALA A 226 17.05 2.98 28.60
CA ALA A 226 18.46 2.62 28.52
C ALA A 226 18.98 2.58 27.07
N MET A 227 18.15 2.15 26.11
CA MET A 227 18.49 2.15 24.69
C MET A 227 18.61 3.59 24.14
N VAL A 228 17.74 4.50 24.57
CA VAL A 228 17.81 5.93 24.23
C VAL A 228 19.08 6.55 24.80
N ASP A 229 19.34 6.39 26.09
CA ASP A 229 20.49 6.97 26.80
C ASP A 229 21.83 6.52 26.20
N LYS A 230 21.88 5.29 25.69
CA LYS A 230 23.07 4.72 25.06
C LYS A 230 23.12 4.89 23.54
N ASN A 231 22.06 5.43 22.93
CA ASN A 231 21.90 5.54 21.48
C ASN A 231 22.16 4.21 20.73
N VAL A 232 21.53 3.14 21.22
CA VAL A 232 21.65 1.77 20.68
C VAL A 232 20.32 1.24 20.17
N VAL A 233 20.42 0.22 19.32
CA VAL A 233 19.32 -0.60 18.83
C VAL A 233 19.56 -2.05 19.24
N ALA A 234 18.50 -2.82 19.44
CA ALA A 234 18.62 -4.25 19.76
C ALA A 234 18.53 -5.10 18.50
N ILE A 235 19.37 -6.11 18.37
CA ILE A 235 19.31 -7.12 17.30
C ILE A 235 18.57 -8.34 17.85
N VAL A 236 17.50 -8.73 17.17
CA VAL A 236 16.54 -9.71 17.67
C VAL A 236 16.29 -10.79 16.63
N GLU A 237 16.28 -12.04 17.09
CA GLU A 237 15.76 -13.17 16.34
C GLU A 237 14.26 -13.32 16.63
N LYS A 238 13.47 -13.31 15.57
CA LYS A 238 12.01 -13.41 15.61
C LYS A 238 11.57 -14.68 14.90
N VAL A 239 10.87 -15.56 15.62
CA VAL A 239 10.08 -16.64 15.03
C VAL A 239 8.60 -16.30 15.23
N TYR A 240 7.92 -15.94 14.15
CA TYR A 240 6.54 -15.41 14.23
C TYR A 240 5.53 -16.44 14.78
N ARG A 241 5.64 -17.70 14.37
CA ARG A 241 4.81 -18.81 14.86
C ARG A 241 5.63 -20.10 14.87
N ALA A 242 5.19 -21.11 15.62
CA ALA A 242 5.88 -22.39 15.62
C ALA A 242 5.99 -22.94 14.18
N ASN A 243 7.12 -23.57 13.86
CA ASN A 243 7.43 -24.15 12.55
C ASN A 243 7.60 -23.13 11.41
N THR A 244 7.87 -21.85 11.70
CA THR A 244 8.34 -20.89 10.68
C THR A 244 9.84 -20.64 10.77
N GLU A 245 10.39 -20.09 9.68
CA GLU A 245 11.76 -19.60 9.66
C GLU A 245 11.97 -18.49 10.69
N ALA A 246 13.18 -18.45 11.23
CA ALA A 246 13.63 -17.36 12.08
C ALA A 246 14.07 -16.20 11.21
N ASN A 247 13.61 -15.00 11.53
CA ASN A 247 13.99 -13.75 10.87
C ASN A 247 14.79 -12.87 11.82
N MET A 248 15.71 -12.09 11.27
CA MET A 248 16.45 -11.09 12.03
C MET A 248 15.74 -9.74 11.95
N VAL A 249 15.59 -9.06 13.08
CA VAL A 249 14.98 -7.73 13.16
C VAL A 249 15.81 -6.82 14.08
N ALA A 250 15.73 -5.52 13.85
CA ALA A 250 16.27 -4.49 14.73
C ALA A 250 15.13 -3.76 15.46
N LEU A 251 15.33 -3.47 16.74
CA LEU A 251 14.43 -2.67 17.56
C LEU A 251 15.00 -1.27 17.77
N PHE A 252 14.28 -0.28 17.27
CA PHE A 252 14.61 1.14 17.41
C PHE A 252 13.75 1.77 18.52
N PRO A 253 14.34 2.43 19.54
CA PRO A 253 13.56 3.14 20.53
C PRO A 253 12.91 4.38 19.90
N SER A 254 11.60 4.51 20.10
CA SER A 254 10.77 5.66 19.71
C SER A 254 10.18 6.28 20.96
N VAL A 255 10.66 7.48 21.28
CA VAL A 255 10.27 8.29 22.44
C VAL A 255 10.04 9.73 21.96
N ASP A 256 9.32 10.52 22.75
CA ASP A 256 9.11 11.96 22.54
C ASP A 256 8.39 12.33 21.22
N VAL A 257 7.54 11.43 20.73
CA VAL A 257 6.62 11.72 19.61
C VAL A 257 5.28 12.14 20.20
N GLU A 258 4.79 13.32 19.81
CA GLU A 258 3.53 13.87 20.32
C GLU A 258 2.36 12.93 20.03
N ASN A 259 1.50 12.70 21.03
CA ASN A 259 0.35 11.78 20.97
C ASN A 259 0.67 10.30 20.68
N GLU A 260 1.93 9.88 20.69
CA GLU A 260 2.33 8.47 20.56
C GLU A 260 2.93 7.91 21.85
N PRO A 261 2.63 6.64 22.22
CA PRO A 261 3.24 6.02 23.38
C PRO A 261 4.71 5.67 23.11
N TRP A 262 5.53 5.69 24.17
CA TRP A 262 6.89 5.16 24.10
C TRP A 262 6.86 3.69 23.65
N CYS A 263 7.69 3.33 22.69
CA CYS A 263 7.67 1.98 22.10
C CYS A 263 9.00 1.62 21.45
N LEU A 264 9.11 0.36 21.01
CA LEU A 264 10.18 -0.09 20.14
C LEU A 264 9.61 -0.32 18.74
N ILE A 265 10.21 0.29 17.73
CA ILE A 265 9.87 0.05 16.32
C ILE A 265 10.72 -1.10 15.80
N GLU A 266 10.06 -2.17 15.40
CA GLU A 266 10.67 -3.33 14.78
C GLU A 266 10.83 -3.12 13.28
N ILE A 267 12.05 -3.33 12.79
CA ILE A 267 12.41 -3.28 11.38
C ILE A 267 13.18 -4.55 11.02
N GLY A 268 12.76 -5.26 9.98
CA GLY A 268 13.46 -6.46 9.50
C GLY A 268 14.86 -6.17 8.96
N LEU A 269 15.74 -7.15 9.10
CA LEU A 269 17.14 -7.11 8.64
C LEU A 269 17.39 -8.19 7.60
N PRO A 270 18.24 -7.93 6.59
CA PRO A 270 18.64 -8.91 5.61
C PRO A 270 19.57 -9.98 6.21
N PHE A 271 19.52 -11.15 5.61
CA PHE A 271 20.57 -12.15 5.72
C PHE A 271 21.67 -11.90 4.67
N GLU A 272 22.82 -12.55 4.85
CA GLU A 272 23.94 -12.46 3.89
C GLU A 272 23.52 -12.79 2.45
N ARG A 273 22.64 -13.79 2.28
CA ARG A 273 22.12 -14.20 0.97
C ARG A 273 21.27 -13.13 0.26
N ASP A 274 20.72 -12.19 1.01
CA ASP A 274 19.89 -11.11 0.47
C ASP A 274 20.78 -9.97 -0.08
N TYR A 275 22.09 -10.01 0.20
CA TYR A 275 23.04 -8.99 -0.24
C TYR A 275 23.61 -9.30 -1.63
N GLY A 276 23.14 -8.57 -2.63
CA GLY A 276 23.75 -8.52 -3.97
C GLY A 276 24.78 -7.41 -4.04
N ALA A 277 26.05 -7.69 -3.77
CA ALA A 277 27.11 -6.68 -3.85
C ALA A 277 27.30 -6.20 -5.31
N ILE A 278 26.74 -5.04 -5.64
CA ILE A 278 26.99 -4.38 -6.93
C ILE A 278 28.24 -3.51 -6.77
N ALA A 279 29.32 -3.87 -7.48
CA ALA A 279 30.52 -3.04 -7.52
C ALA A 279 30.22 -1.70 -8.22
N GLN A 280 30.00 -0.64 -7.44
CA GLN A 280 29.83 0.70 -7.95
C GLN A 280 31.18 1.33 -8.31
N LYS A 281 31.24 2.01 -9.46
CA LYS A 281 32.39 2.85 -9.79
C LYS A 281 32.30 4.15 -9.01
N PRO A 282 33.31 4.55 -8.21
CA PRO A 282 33.26 5.79 -7.45
C PRO A 282 33.04 7.00 -8.36
N LEU A 283 32.04 7.82 -8.03
CA LEU A 283 31.73 9.05 -8.78
C LEU A 283 32.66 10.23 -8.45
N LYS A 284 33.58 10.09 -7.48
CA LYS A 284 34.50 11.16 -7.04
C LYS A 284 35.34 11.76 -8.17
N GLY A 285 35.68 10.97 -9.18
CA GLY A 285 36.42 11.45 -10.35
C GLY A 285 35.57 12.34 -11.27
N VAL A 286 34.25 12.16 -11.26
CA VAL A 286 33.28 12.93 -12.06
C VAL A 286 32.89 14.21 -11.33
N THR A 287 32.74 14.18 -10.00
CA THR A 287 32.42 15.38 -9.21
C THR A 287 33.49 16.46 -9.35
N ASN A 288 34.77 16.08 -9.44
CA ASN A 288 35.87 17.04 -9.65
C ASN A 288 35.88 17.67 -11.05
N GLN A 289 35.04 17.21 -11.98
CA GLN A 289 34.90 17.76 -13.34
C GLN A 289 33.76 18.76 -13.44
N LEU A 290 32.94 18.90 -12.40
CA LEU A 290 31.86 19.89 -12.37
C LEU A 290 32.46 21.29 -12.22
N SER A 291 31.89 22.23 -12.96
CA SER A 291 32.22 23.65 -12.83
C SER A 291 31.50 24.27 -11.64
N GLN A 292 32.06 25.32 -11.05
CA GLN A 292 31.41 26.06 -9.96
C GLN A 292 30.03 26.60 -10.37
N GLU A 293 29.84 26.97 -11.64
CA GLU A 293 28.54 27.44 -12.14
C GLU A 293 27.49 26.34 -12.17
N GLN A 294 27.88 25.10 -12.47
CA GLN A 294 27.04 23.91 -12.43
C GLN A 294 26.68 23.57 -10.98
N ASP A 295 27.66 23.58 -10.07
CA ASP A 295 27.42 23.32 -8.64
C ASP A 295 26.45 24.34 -8.05
N ASN A 296 26.69 25.64 -8.29
CA ASN A 296 25.80 26.70 -7.82
C ASN A 296 24.39 26.58 -8.41
N ALA A 297 24.25 26.12 -9.67
CA ALA A 297 22.94 25.94 -10.28
C ALA A 297 22.15 24.78 -9.63
N ILE A 298 22.84 23.73 -9.18
CA ILE A 298 22.23 22.64 -8.40
C ILE A 298 21.85 23.11 -6.99
N ASP A 299 22.71 23.89 -6.33
CA ASP A 299 22.37 24.48 -5.02
C ASP A 299 21.14 25.39 -5.10
N ASP A 300 21.07 26.24 -6.13
CA ASP A 300 19.91 27.10 -6.38
C ASP A 300 18.65 26.26 -6.67
N LEU A 301 18.79 25.09 -7.31
CA LEU A 301 17.67 24.16 -7.55
C LEU A 301 17.18 23.57 -6.24
N LEU A 302 18.08 23.07 -5.41
CA LEU A 302 17.74 22.50 -4.10
C LEU A 302 17.01 23.53 -3.23
N ARG A 303 17.51 24.77 -3.16
CA ARG A 303 16.82 25.88 -2.46
C ARG A 303 15.47 26.22 -3.06
N SER A 304 15.30 26.11 -4.38
CA SER A 304 14.01 26.38 -5.04
C SER A 304 12.96 25.28 -4.82
N LEU A 305 13.39 24.05 -4.54
CA LEU A 305 12.54 22.88 -4.30
C LEU A 305 12.20 22.68 -2.81
N GLU A 306 12.77 23.47 -1.92
CA GLU A 306 12.50 23.41 -0.48
C GLU A 306 11.03 23.72 -0.19
N LEU A 307 10.37 22.80 0.54
CA LEU A 307 8.99 22.96 0.99
C LEU A 307 8.97 23.89 2.22
N PRO A 308 7.98 24.78 2.36
CA PRO A 308 7.83 25.60 3.55
C PRO A 308 7.54 24.73 4.78
N ASP A 309 8.08 25.12 5.93
CA ASP A 309 7.84 24.45 7.21
C ASP A 309 6.35 24.55 7.60
N ALA A 310 5.81 23.49 8.20
CA ALA A 310 4.42 23.40 8.63
C ALA A 310 4.04 24.39 9.77
N ALA A 311 4.95 25.24 10.22
CA ALA A 311 4.72 26.24 11.28
C ALA A 311 4.26 27.61 10.75
N ASP A 312 4.27 27.83 9.42
CA ASP A 312 3.71 29.04 8.81
C ASP A 312 2.20 28.84 8.56
N ASP A 313 1.39 29.38 9.49
CA ASP A 313 -0.07 29.25 9.67
C ASP A 313 -0.91 29.38 8.37
N ASP A 314 -0.46 30.21 7.42
CA ASP A 314 -1.18 30.45 6.15
C ASP A 314 -0.91 29.39 5.05
N THR A 315 0.03 28.47 5.25
CA THR A 315 0.45 27.47 4.22
C THR A 315 0.28 26.01 4.63
N ILE A 316 -0.12 25.78 5.88
CA ILE A 316 -0.25 24.46 6.53
C ILE A 316 -1.09 23.49 5.69
N SER A 317 -2.21 23.94 5.12
CA SER A 317 -3.12 23.06 4.35
C SER A 317 -2.51 22.50 3.07
N SER A 318 -1.44 23.11 2.54
CA SER A 318 -0.83 22.72 1.26
C SER A 318 0.42 21.86 1.40
N SER A 319 1.11 21.93 2.55
CA SER A 319 2.37 21.20 2.79
C SER A 319 2.12 19.83 3.44
N GLU A 320 1.03 19.65 4.20
CA GLU A 320 0.68 18.40 4.88
C GLU A 320 0.59 17.20 3.94
N LYS A 321 0.10 17.38 2.70
CA LYS A 321 0.00 16.28 1.72
C LYS A 321 1.36 15.68 1.31
N TYR A 322 2.46 16.39 1.55
CA TYR A 322 3.82 15.89 1.27
C TYR A 322 4.44 15.18 2.47
N LEU A 323 3.76 15.15 3.62
CA LEU A 323 4.21 14.38 4.78
C LEU A 323 3.97 12.88 4.55
N PRO A 324 4.92 12.01 4.95
CA PRO A 324 4.74 10.57 4.84
C PRO A 324 3.45 10.11 5.53
N GLY A 325 2.60 9.36 4.81
CA GLY A 325 1.35 8.82 5.33
C GLY A 325 0.12 9.74 5.22
N TYR A 326 0.29 10.99 4.79
CA TYR A 326 -0.82 11.94 4.61
C TYR A 326 -1.38 11.95 3.19
N MET A 327 -0.56 11.60 2.19
CA MET A 327 -1.02 11.51 0.81
C MET A 327 -1.93 10.28 0.63
N PRO A 328 -3.18 10.46 0.17
CA PRO A 328 -4.05 9.33 -0.16
C PRO A 328 -3.54 8.62 -1.41
N ASP A 329 -3.85 7.33 -1.55
CA ASP A 329 -3.50 6.56 -2.75
C ASP A 329 -4.37 6.99 -3.95
N PRO A 330 -3.78 7.63 -4.98
CA PRO A 330 -4.53 8.08 -6.14
C PRO A 330 -5.07 6.91 -6.98
N GLY A 331 -4.39 5.76 -7.01
CA GLY A 331 -4.84 4.59 -7.75
C GLY A 331 -6.12 4.02 -7.17
N THR A 332 -6.14 3.80 -5.86
CA THR A 332 -7.33 3.35 -5.13
C THR A 332 -8.49 4.32 -5.28
N GLN A 333 -8.26 5.63 -5.12
CA GLN A 333 -9.32 6.63 -5.28
C GLN A 333 -9.90 6.61 -6.70
N HIS A 334 -9.05 6.63 -7.73
CA HIS A 334 -9.52 6.62 -9.12
C HIS A 334 -10.38 5.38 -9.42
N MET A 335 -9.99 4.21 -8.90
CA MET A 335 -10.79 3.00 -9.03
C MET A 335 -12.17 3.15 -8.38
N TRP A 336 -12.26 3.70 -7.17
CA TRP A 336 -13.55 3.94 -6.51
C TRP A 336 -14.43 4.93 -7.26
N ASP A 337 -13.85 5.99 -7.83
CA ASP A 337 -14.56 6.97 -8.65
C ASP A 337 -15.16 6.30 -9.90
N VAL A 338 -14.36 5.48 -10.59
CA VAL A 338 -14.76 4.73 -11.79
C VAL A 338 -15.84 3.69 -11.48
N LEU A 339 -15.68 2.93 -10.38
CA LEU A 339 -16.67 1.94 -9.95
C LEU A 339 -18.00 2.61 -9.59
N THR A 340 -17.95 3.74 -8.88
CA THR A 340 -19.14 4.52 -8.51
C THR A 340 -19.84 5.08 -9.76
N ALA A 341 -19.07 5.67 -10.68
CA ALA A 341 -19.60 6.18 -11.93
C ALA A 341 -20.26 5.08 -12.76
N ARG A 342 -19.64 3.90 -12.86
CA ARG A 342 -20.21 2.75 -13.58
C ARG A 342 -21.45 2.19 -12.88
N ALA A 343 -21.47 2.14 -11.54
CA ALA A 343 -22.60 1.62 -10.77
C ALA A 343 -23.84 2.53 -10.84
N LEU A 344 -23.62 3.85 -10.88
CA LEU A 344 -24.70 4.84 -11.03
C LEU A 344 -25.14 4.99 -12.50
N ASN A 345 -24.20 4.85 -13.44
CA ASN A 345 -24.41 5.12 -14.86
C ASN A 345 -23.81 4.01 -15.74
N SER A 346 -24.47 2.85 -15.81
CA SER A 346 -23.95 1.66 -16.52
C SER A 346 -23.60 1.87 -17.99
N ASP A 347 -24.37 2.70 -18.71
CA ASP A 347 -24.25 2.87 -20.17
C ASP A 347 -23.36 4.06 -20.57
N LYS A 348 -22.93 4.89 -19.62
CA LYS A 348 -22.09 6.06 -19.92
C LYS A 348 -20.62 5.66 -20.10
N PRO A 349 -19.84 6.44 -20.88
CA PRO A 349 -18.39 6.27 -20.92
C PRO A 349 -17.79 6.51 -19.52
N LEU A 350 -16.60 5.97 -19.30
CA LEU A 350 -15.88 6.20 -18.05
C LEU A 350 -15.55 7.69 -17.90
N PRO A 351 -15.66 8.25 -16.68
CA PRO A 351 -15.29 9.63 -16.45
C PRO A 351 -13.78 9.84 -16.64
N PRO A 352 -13.33 11.06 -17.00
CA PRO A 352 -11.92 11.41 -16.90
C PRO A 352 -11.45 11.36 -15.44
N ILE A 353 -10.13 11.37 -15.25
CA ILE A 353 -9.53 11.48 -13.91
C ILE A 353 -9.95 12.84 -13.32
N ALA A 354 -10.39 12.84 -12.06
CA ALA A 354 -10.78 14.06 -11.36
C ALA A 354 -9.58 15.01 -11.19
N ASP A 355 -9.79 16.31 -11.41
CA ASP A 355 -8.73 17.32 -11.32
C ASP A 355 -8.07 17.34 -9.93
N ASP A 356 -8.86 17.17 -8.86
CA ASP A 356 -8.33 17.12 -7.50
C ASP A 356 -7.38 15.94 -7.27
N LEU A 357 -7.57 14.84 -7.99
CA LEU A 357 -6.66 13.69 -7.93
C LEU A 357 -5.37 13.97 -8.70
N LEU A 358 -5.45 14.64 -9.84
CA LEU A 358 -4.27 15.12 -10.57
C LEU A 358 -3.47 16.12 -9.72
N ASN A 359 -4.17 17.01 -9.00
CA ASN A 359 -3.58 18.01 -8.11
C ASN A 359 -2.78 17.40 -6.93
N LEU A 360 -3.00 16.12 -6.58
CA LEU A 360 -2.16 15.40 -5.63
C LEU A 360 -0.76 15.11 -6.21
N LEU A 361 -0.70 14.77 -7.50
CA LEU A 361 0.53 14.44 -8.21
C LEU A 361 1.24 15.68 -8.75
N GLU A 362 0.52 16.79 -8.89
CA GLU A 362 1.08 18.04 -9.35
C GLU A 362 1.88 18.78 -8.27
N GLN A 363 2.99 19.38 -8.71
CA GLN A 363 3.77 20.30 -7.89
C GLN A 363 2.97 21.59 -7.61
N PRO A 364 3.08 22.19 -6.41
CA PRO A 364 2.40 23.43 -6.09
C PRO A 364 2.86 24.58 -7.00
N GLU A 365 1.94 25.47 -7.37
CA GLU A 365 2.22 26.54 -8.33
C GLU A 365 3.37 27.45 -7.89
N PHE A 366 3.46 27.74 -6.58
CA PHE A 366 4.54 28.57 -6.04
C PHE A 366 5.93 27.94 -6.24
N ILE A 367 6.05 26.61 -6.14
CA ILE A 367 7.32 25.91 -6.40
C ILE A 367 7.60 25.87 -7.89
N LYS A 368 6.60 25.60 -8.75
CA LYS A 368 6.74 25.66 -10.21
C LYS A 368 7.29 27.03 -10.65
N ALA A 369 6.76 28.12 -10.07
CA ALA A 369 7.20 29.48 -10.35
C ALA A 369 8.65 29.75 -9.89
N LYS A 370 9.02 29.31 -8.68
CA LYS A 370 10.39 29.43 -8.14
C LYS A 370 11.42 28.65 -8.95
N CYS A 371 11.08 27.42 -9.37
CA CYS A 371 12.01 26.53 -10.08
C CYS A 371 12.23 26.93 -11.53
N LYS A 372 11.25 27.53 -12.20
CA LYS A 372 11.30 27.85 -13.64
C LYS A 372 12.61 28.52 -14.11
N PRO A 373 13.09 29.63 -13.50
CA PRO A 373 14.35 30.27 -13.93
C PRO A 373 15.58 29.38 -13.69
N VAL A 374 15.59 28.58 -12.61
CA VAL A 374 16.71 27.69 -12.27
C VAL A 374 16.79 26.51 -13.23
N THR A 375 15.65 25.90 -13.56
CA THR A 375 15.57 24.78 -14.52
C THR A 375 16.04 25.18 -15.91
N GLU A 376 15.71 26.40 -16.37
CA GLU A 376 16.23 26.96 -17.63
C GLU A 376 17.76 27.07 -17.61
N ARG A 377 18.34 27.58 -16.50
CA ARG A 377 19.79 27.68 -16.32
C ARG A 377 20.46 26.30 -16.33
N ILE A 378 19.91 25.31 -15.61
CA ILE A 378 20.42 23.93 -15.58
C ILE A 378 20.39 23.32 -16.97
N LYS A 379 19.30 23.50 -17.73
CA LYS A 379 19.19 22.99 -19.09
C LYS A 379 20.29 23.52 -20.02
N ASN A 380 20.73 24.76 -19.80
CA ASN A 380 21.81 25.36 -20.57
C ASN A 380 23.21 24.87 -20.12
N LEU A 381 23.40 24.61 -18.82
CA LEU A 381 24.68 24.17 -18.25
C LEU A 381 24.95 22.66 -18.39
N PHE A 382 23.89 21.85 -18.44
CA PHE A 382 23.96 20.40 -18.55
C PHE A 382 23.39 19.93 -19.89
N PHE A 383 24.22 19.96 -20.94
CA PHE A 383 23.81 19.53 -22.27
C PHE A 383 23.57 18.01 -22.31
N LEU A 384 22.34 17.60 -22.63
CA LEU A 384 21.94 16.20 -22.77
C LEU A 384 21.66 15.87 -24.24
N GLU A 385 22.46 14.98 -24.82
CA GLU A 385 22.22 14.45 -26.16
C GLU A 385 21.34 13.21 -26.11
N LYS A 386 20.18 13.24 -26.79
CA LYS A 386 19.30 12.07 -26.88
C LYS A 386 19.87 11.04 -27.86
N LYS A 387 20.53 10.01 -27.33
CA LYS A 387 21.00 8.88 -28.13
C LYS A 387 19.86 7.90 -28.41
N LYS A 388 19.84 7.31 -29.62
CA LYS A 388 18.93 6.20 -29.93
C LYS A 388 19.32 4.99 -29.07
N PRO A 389 18.37 4.24 -28.50
CA PRO A 389 18.70 3.04 -27.74
C PRO A 389 19.51 2.10 -28.63
N LEU A 390 20.67 1.67 -28.14
CA LEU A 390 21.44 0.61 -28.77
C LEU A 390 20.53 -0.62 -28.85
N ARG A 391 20.39 -1.23 -30.03
CA ARG A 391 19.70 -2.52 -30.17
C ARG A 391 20.33 -3.46 -29.13
N LYS A 392 19.55 -3.91 -28.14
CA LYS A 392 19.98 -4.96 -27.21
C LYS A 392 20.51 -6.10 -28.08
N ARG A 393 21.82 -6.39 -28.00
CA ARG A 393 22.33 -7.67 -28.49
C ARG A 393 21.54 -8.71 -27.70
N LYS A 394 20.76 -9.56 -28.39
CA LYS A 394 20.31 -10.81 -27.77
C LYS A 394 21.59 -11.49 -27.32
N ILE A 395 21.80 -11.56 -26.01
CA ILE A 395 22.78 -12.46 -25.44
C ILE A 395 22.20 -13.83 -25.76
N GLN A 396 22.65 -14.42 -26.88
CA GLN A 396 22.61 -15.87 -27.00
C GLN A 396 23.57 -16.34 -25.92
N GLU A 397 23.04 -16.98 -24.89
CA GLU A 397 23.84 -17.86 -24.06
C GLU A 397 24.54 -18.82 -25.02
N ASP A 398 25.88 -18.73 -25.09
CA ASP A 398 26.72 -19.69 -25.78
C ASP A 398 26.57 -21.02 -25.05
N ASP A 399 25.53 -21.76 -25.43
CA ASP A 399 25.38 -23.17 -25.13
C ASP A 399 26.46 -23.88 -25.95
N ASN A 400 27.66 -23.98 -25.38
CA ASN A 400 28.76 -24.74 -25.94
C ASN A 400 28.44 -26.24 -25.76
N LYS A 401 27.47 -26.73 -26.54
CA LYS A 401 27.22 -28.15 -26.76
C LYS A 401 27.77 -28.52 -28.13
N GLN A 402 28.84 -29.29 -28.07
CA GLN A 402 29.36 -30.07 -29.18
C GLN A 402 28.21 -30.80 -29.87
N SER A 403 28.05 -30.50 -31.15
CA SER A 403 27.14 -31.13 -32.09
C SER A 403 27.51 -32.60 -32.30
N ASP A 404 26.51 -33.48 -32.28
CA ASP A 404 26.34 -34.50 -33.33
C ASP A 404 24.84 -34.67 -33.63
N ASP A 405 24.54 -34.51 -34.91
CA ASP A 405 23.33 -34.79 -35.72
C ASP A 405 22.00 -34.02 -35.52
N ALA A 406 21.56 -33.47 -36.66
CA ALA A 406 20.39 -32.60 -36.90
C ALA A 406 19.19 -33.39 -37.50
N PRO A 407 18.12 -32.75 -38.03
CA PRO A 407 17.38 -31.54 -37.66
C PRO A 407 15.86 -31.85 -37.45
N ILE A 408 15.05 -30.88 -36.98
CA ILE A 408 13.75 -30.53 -37.60
C ILE A 408 13.28 -29.16 -37.08
N THR A 409 13.04 -28.29 -38.05
CA THR A 409 12.54 -26.92 -38.03
C THR A 409 11.09 -26.83 -37.55
N GLN A 410 10.77 -25.96 -36.58
CA GLN A 410 9.49 -25.23 -36.59
C GLN A 410 9.68 -23.79 -36.08
N THR A 411 9.38 -22.86 -36.99
CA THR A 411 9.30 -21.41 -36.85
C THR A 411 8.33 -20.96 -35.75
N PHE A 412 8.82 -20.20 -34.77
CA PHE A 412 7.99 -19.36 -33.90
C PHE A 412 7.85 -17.96 -34.52
N LYS A 413 6.60 -17.54 -34.78
CA LYS A 413 6.22 -16.13 -34.92
C LYS A 413 5.85 -15.61 -33.54
N GLU A 414 6.67 -14.72 -33.01
CA GLU A 414 6.34 -13.89 -31.84
C GLU A 414 5.49 -12.70 -32.30
N GLU A 415 4.20 -12.69 -31.97
CA GLU A 415 3.41 -11.46 -31.93
C GLU A 415 3.57 -10.84 -30.54
N GLN A 416 4.18 -9.66 -30.51
CA GLN A 416 4.28 -8.84 -29.31
C GLN A 416 2.90 -8.27 -28.96
N ARG A 417 2.33 -8.74 -27.84
CA ARG A 417 1.41 -7.94 -27.03
C ARG A 417 2.03 -7.76 -25.66
N GLY A 418 2.46 -6.54 -25.39
CA GLY A 418 2.94 -6.14 -24.07
C GLY A 418 1.76 -6.02 -23.11
N THR A 419 1.83 -6.74 -22.00
CA THR A 419 1.31 -6.31 -20.70
C THR A 419 2.20 -6.99 -19.67
N GLY A 420 2.94 -6.19 -18.90
CA GLY A 420 3.77 -6.70 -17.82
C GLY A 420 2.89 -7.01 -16.62
N ASN A 421 2.74 -8.29 -16.31
CA ASN A 421 2.48 -8.75 -14.95
C ASN A 421 3.77 -9.44 -14.50
N ASN A 422 4.41 -8.89 -13.47
CA ASN A 422 5.41 -9.62 -12.73
C ASN A 422 4.65 -10.62 -11.87
N ASP A 423 4.76 -11.90 -12.20
CA ASP A 423 4.23 -12.99 -11.40
C ASP A 423 4.97 -13.01 -10.05
N ILE A 424 4.27 -12.60 -9.00
CA ILE A 424 4.56 -12.96 -7.62
C ILE A 424 4.09 -14.40 -7.48
N ASP A 425 4.98 -15.28 -7.04
CA ASP A 425 4.68 -16.68 -6.77
C ASP A 425 3.40 -16.82 -5.93
N ASP A 426 2.45 -17.55 -6.51
CA ASP A 426 1.13 -17.82 -6.00
C ASP A 426 1.22 -18.82 -4.82
N ILE A 427 1.42 -18.30 -3.59
CA ILE A 427 1.33 -19.07 -2.33
C ILE A 427 -0.13 -19.06 -1.82
N SER A 428 -1.10 -19.13 -2.73
CA SER A 428 -2.53 -19.12 -2.37
C SER A 428 -3.08 -20.49 -1.96
N ASP A 429 -2.31 -21.57 -2.09
CA ASP A 429 -2.83 -22.94 -1.98
C ASP A 429 -2.53 -23.69 -0.67
N LEU A 430 -2.36 -22.98 0.46
CA LEU A 430 -2.18 -23.61 1.78
C LEU A 430 -3.08 -23.08 2.91
N CYS A 431 -4.16 -22.37 2.64
CA CYS A 431 -5.07 -21.88 3.68
C CYS A 431 -6.55 -21.94 3.28
N SER A 432 -7.11 -23.14 3.08
CA SER A 432 -8.54 -23.37 3.30
C SER A 432 -8.76 -23.79 4.75
N PHE A 433 -8.92 -22.80 5.65
CA PHE A 433 -9.44 -23.05 6.99
C PHE A 433 -10.89 -22.59 7.04
N ASP A 434 -11.77 -23.56 7.26
CA ASP A 434 -13.20 -23.37 7.48
C ASP A 434 -13.42 -22.84 8.90
N PHE A 435 -14.08 -21.69 9.04
CA PHE A 435 -14.21 -20.97 10.32
C PHE A 435 -15.48 -21.31 11.11
N ASP A 436 -16.27 -22.29 10.65
CA ASP A 436 -17.56 -22.62 11.25
C ASP A 436 -17.51 -23.62 12.44
N ASP A 437 -16.34 -24.18 12.78
CA ASP A 437 -16.24 -25.28 13.77
C ASP A 437 -15.76 -24.90 15.18
N ILE A 438 -15.76 -23.62 15.59
CA ILE A 438 -15.49 -23.23 16.99
C ILE A 438 -16.65 -22.44 17.59
N VAL A 439 -17.81 -23.10 17.66
CA VAL A 439 -18.84 -22.85 18.69
C VAL A 439 -19.31 -24.21 19.23
N SER A 440 -18.41 -24.94 19.87
CA SER A 440 -18.74 -25.86 20.98
C SER A 440 -17.46 -26.46 21.54
N THR A 441 -16.98 -25.91 22.65
CA THR A 441 -16.80 -26.57 23.97
C THR A 441 -16.00 -25.63 24.86
#